data_AF-H1KYV2-F1
#
_entry.id   AF-H1KYV2-F1
#
_cell.length_a   1.000
_cell.length_b   1.000
_cell.length_c   1.000
_cell.angle_alpha   90.00
_cell.angle_beta   90.00
_cell.angle_gamma   90.00
#
_symmetry.space_group_name_H-M   'P 1'
#
loop_
_entity.id
_entity.type
_entity.pdbx_description
1 polymer ?
#
loop_
_entity_poly.entity_id
_entity_poly.type
_entity_poly.pdbx_seq_one_letter_code
_entity_poly.pdbx_strand_id
1 'polypeptide(L)'
;MKGSNQLPEWENFGELFVKGILWAVGNFLLVLIFIIVPLLIVGGGVLYLSKNPNTGMILIGLGMLLMVLFILPLMFYLPLATVNFAKRGFLGFFEFVEVFNKFSLEYIILFIVVVIVISIISMVIQLPFVILKFLLIFANPKLPYIVDVVIAFINSFVGFFLGIFQYRVFAKYYKKKE
;
A
#
# COMPACT_ATOMS: atom_id res chain seq x y z
N MET A 1 -10.10 -14.15 4.21
CA MET A 1 -10.94 -14.44 3.01
C MET A 1 -10.62 -15.84 2.52
N LYS A 2 -11.58 -16.78 2.50
CA LYS A 2 -11.36 -18.20 2.16
C LYS A 2 -11.13 -18.50 0.66
N GLY A 3 -11.01 -17.46 -0.18
CA GLY A 3 -10.92 -17.59 -1.63
C GLY A 3 -12.15 -18.24 -2.29
N SER A 4 -13.27 -18.36 -1.57
CA SER A 4 -14.55 -18.85 -2.09
C SER A 4 -15.26 -17.77 -2.90
N ASN A 5 -16.21 -18.19 -3.75
CA ASN A 5 -17.08 -17.28 -4.51
C ASN A 5 -18.30 -16.82 -3.69
N GLN A 6 -18.30 -17.04 -2.38
CA GLN A 6 -19.37 -16.62 -1.49
C GLN A 6 -19.24 -15.14 -1.14
N LEU A 7 -20.38 -14.47 -1.00
CA LEU A 7 -20.43 -13.09 -0.53
C LEU A 7 -19.85 -12.99 0.90
N PRO A 8 -19.31 -11.82 1.30
CA PRO A 8 -18.86 -11.62 2.67
C PRO A 8 -20.03 -11.81 3.64
N GLU A 9 -19.80 -12.53 4.73
CA GLU A 9 -20.72 -12.56 5.87
C GLU A 9 -20.60 -11.20 6.59
N TRP A 10 -21.70 -10.45 6.64
CA TRP A 10 -21.78 -9.15 7.33
C TRP A 10 -22.40 -9.26 8.73
N GLU A 11 -22.68 -10.48 9.16
CA GLU A 11 -23.12 -10.79 10.51
C GLU A 11 -21.88 -10.67 11.42
N ASN A 12 -21.93 -9.78 12.42
CA ASN A 12 -20.80 -9.38 13.31
C ASN A 12 -19.90 -8.22 12.83
N PHE A 13 -20.50 -7.10 12.43
CA PHE A 13 -19.77 -5.84 12.15
C PHE A 13 -18.75 -5.43 13.22
N GLY A 14 -19.06 -5.62 14.51
CA GLY A 14 -18.13 -5.29 15.60
C GLY A 14 -16.81 -6.08 15.53
N GLU A 15 -16.88 -7.38 15.26
CA GLU A 15 -15.69 -8.21 15.11
C GLU A 15 -14.91 -7.85 13.83
N LEU A 16 -15.61 -7.56 12.74
CA LEU A 16 -14.99 -7.10 11.50
C LEU A 16 -14.26 -5.76 11.69
N PHE A 17 -14.84 -4.85 12.47
CA PHE A 17 -14.23 -3.56 12.81
C PHE A 17 -12.93 -3.74 13.61
N VAL A 18 -12.95 -4.60 14.65
CA VAL A 18 -11.75 -4.92 15.44
C VAL A 18 -10.67 -5.56 14.57
N LYS A 19 -11.04 -6.48 13.67
CA LYS A 19 -10.10 -7.08 12.70
C LYS A 19 -9.50 -6.02 11.76
N GLY A 20 -10.27 -5.03 11.34
CA GLY A 20 -9.78 -3.89 10.56
C GLY A 20 -8.76 -3.05 11.32
N ILE A 21 -9.00 -2.77 12.61
CA ILE A 21 -8.02 -2.07 13.47
C ILE A 21 -6.74 -2.90 13.63
N LEU A 22 -6.86 -4.19 13.92
CA LEU A 22 -5.70 -5.09 14.05
C LEU A 22 -4.90 -5.16 12.75
N TRP A 23 -5.57 -5.17 11.60
CA TRP A 23 -4.94 -5.09 10.30
C TRP A 23 -4.17 -3.78 10.13
N ALA A 24 -4.78 -2.65 10.47
CA ALA A 24 -4.15 -1.33 10.37
C ALA A 24 -2.91 -1.20 11.29
N VAL A 25 -3.00 -1.67 12.53
CA VAL A 25 -1.89 -1.68 13.48
C VAL A 25 -0.78 -2.62 13.00
N GLY A 26 -1.13 -3.83 12.55
CA GLY A 26 -0.15 -4.80 12.04
C GLY A 26 0.59 -4.26 10.82
N ASN A 27 -0.14 -3.64 9.88
CA ASN A 27 0.44 -2.98 8.71
C ASN A 27 1.40 -1.86 9.11
N PHE A 28 1.00 -0.98 10.03
CA PHE A 28 1.83 0.11 10.54
C PHE A 28 3.13 -0.40 11.17
N LEU A 29 3.05 -1.41 12.05
CA LEU A 29 4.23 -2.00 12.68
C LEU A 29 5.15 -2.67 11.65
N LEU A 30 4.58 -3.39 10.69
CA LEU A 30 5.36 -4.02 9.62
C LEU A 30 6.10 -2.99 8.77
N VAL A 31 5.43 -1.91 8.36
CA VAL A 31 6.06 -0.79 7.66
C VAL A 31 7.20 -0.23 8.51
N LEU A 32 6.96 0.03 9.80
CA LEU A 32 7.96 0.55 10.73
C LEU A 32 9.20 -0.36 10.81
N ILE A 33 9.02 -1.68 10.92
CA ILE A 33 10.13 -2.65 10.95
C ILE A 33 11.01 -2.53 9.70
N PHE A 34 10.41 -2.37 8.52
CA PHE A 34 11.19 -2.21 7.29
C PHE A 34 11.89 -0.85 7.20
N ILE A 35 11.27 0.24 7.65
CA ILE A 35 11.80 1.59 7.43
C ILE A 35 12.62 2.14 8.60
N ILE A 36 12.65 1.46 9.76
CA ILE A 36 13.30 1.98 10.96
C ILE A 36 14.80 2.24 10.76
N VAL A 37 15.52 1.34 10.08
CA VAL A 37 16.96 1.49 9.82
C VAL A 37 17.23 2.71 8.92
N PRO A 38 16.60 2.85 7.74
CA PRO A 38 16.70 4.07 6.94
C PRO A 38 16.34 5.35 7.72
N LEU A 39 15.27 5.32 8.52
CA LEU A 39 14.85 6.48 9.32
C LEU A 39 15.89 6.91 10.34
N LEU A 40 16.51 5.96 11.05
CA LEU A 40 17.56 6.26 12.01
C LEU A 40 18.80 6.86 11.34
N ILE A 41 19.15 6.40 10.14
CA ILE A 41 20.28 6.94 9.37
C ILE A 41 19.99 8.38 8.91
N VAL A 42 18.79 8.64 8.39
CA VAL A 42 18.37 10.01 8.02
C VAL A 42 18.36 10.91 9.26
N GLY A 43 17.74 10.46 10.36
CA GLY A 43 17.68 11.22 11.61
C GLY A 43 19.06 11.53 12.17
N GLY A 44 19.97 10.56 12.17
CA GLY A 44 21.37 10.77 12.54
C GLY A 44 22.07 11.77 11.63
N GLY A 45 21.85 11.70 10.32
CA GLY A 45 22.37 12.67 9.36
C GLY A 45 21.89 14.09 9.62
N VAL A 46 20.59 14.28 9.90
CA VAL A 46 20.00 15.58 10.26
C VAL A 46 20.64 16.16 11.51
N LEU A 47 20.80 15.35 12.57
CA LEU A 47 21.45 15.79 13.81
C LEU A 47 22.92 16.17 13.59
N TYR A 48 23.60 15.47 12.67
CA TYR A 48 25.02 15.67 12.39
C TYR A 48 25.32 16.84 11.43
N LEU A 49 24.33 17.36 10.70
CA LEU A 49 24.48 18.52 9.81
C LEU A 49 25.11 19.72 10.50
N SER A 50 24.72 19.96 11.76
CA SER A 50 25.23 21.08 12.57
C SER A 50 26.72 20.96 12.93
N LYS A 51 27.26 19.74 12.93
CA LYS A 51 28.66 19.45 13.29
C LYS A 51 29.55 19.34 12.07
N ASN A 52 29.07 18.67 11.03
CA ASN A 52 29.75 18.55 9.75
C ASN A 52 28.72 18.44 8.63
N PRO A 53 28.50 19.52 7.86
CA PRO A 53 27.49 19.55 6.80
C PRO A 53 27.70 18.45 5.75
N ASN A 54 28.94 18.20 5.34
CA ASN A 54 29.26 17.20 4.32
C ASN A 54 28.89 15.79 4.78
N THR A 55 29.31 15.41 5.99
CA THR A 55 28.97 14.10 6.55
C THR A 55 27.46 13.96 6.80
N GLY A 56 26.81 15.00 7.32
CA GLY A 56 25.35 15.00 7.53
C GLY A 56 24.57 14.80 6.23
N MET A 57 24.95 15.50 5.16
CA MET A 57 24.34 15.33 3.83
C MET A 57 24.56 13.92 3.26
N ILE A 58 25.76 13.35 3.42
CA ILE A 58 26.05 11.97 2.98
C ILE A 58 25.15 10.97 3.70
N LEU A 59 24.99 11.09 5.02
CA LEU A 59 24.14 10.20 5.80
C LEU A 59 22.66 10.32 5.41
N ILE A 60 22.17 11.54 5.17
CA ILE A 60 20.81 11.74 4.66
C ILE A 60 20.63 11.07 3.29
N GLY A 61 21.56 11.29 2.37
CA GLY A 61 21.53 10.66 1.04
C GLY A 61 21.55 9.14 1.11
N LEU A 62 22.41 8.56 1.96
CA LEU A 62 22.47 7.12 2.20
C LEU A 62 21.16 6.59 2.79
N GLY A 63 20.59 7.28 3.77
CA GLY A 63 19.32 6.91 4.38
C GLY A 63 18.16 6.94 3.39
N MET A 64 18.12 7.94 2.49
CA MET A 64 17.14 7.99 1.40
C MET A 64 17.30 6.85 0.40
N LEU A 65 18.54 6.51 0.03
CA LEU A 65 18.81 5.36 -0.84
C LEU A 65 18.34 4.05 -0.18
N LEU A 66 18.65 3.87 1.11
CA LEU A 66 18.20 2.71 1.87
C LEU A 66 16.67 2.67 2.01
N MET A 67 15.98 3.82 2.14
CA MET A 67 14.51 3.83 2.11
C MET A 67 13.97 3.20 0.83
N VAL A 68 14.49 3.58 -0.33
CA VAL A 68 14.06 2.99 -1.62
C VAL A 68 14.31 1.48 -1.64
N LEU A 69 15.48 1.05 -1.19
CA LEU A 69 15.86 -0.37 -1.13
C LEU A 69 14.97 -1.20 -0.20
N PHE A 70 14.44 -0.63 0.89
CA PHE A 70 13.58 -1.33 1.83
C PHE A 70 12.09 -1.24 1.48
N ILE A 71 11.64 -0.16 0.81
CA ILE A 71 10.25 -0.01 0.35
C ILE A 71 9.94 -1.03 -0.75
N LEU A 72 10.87 -1.27 -1.67
CA LEU A 72 10.69 -2.24 -2.77
C LEU A 72 10.27 -3.64 -2.28
N PRO A 73 11.04 -4.34 -1.42
CA PRO A 73 10.64 -5.66 -0.92
C PRO A 73 9.38 -5.59 -0.05
N LEU A 74 9.17 -4.50 0.70
CA LEU A 74 7.95 -4.29 1.49
C LEU A 74 6.70 -4.27 0.59
N MET A 75 6.76 -3.62 -0.58
CA MET A 75 5.64 -3.60 -1.53
C MET A 75 5.21 -4.99 -1.99
N PHE A 76 6.18 -5.90 -2.21
CA PHE A 76 5.89 -7.28 -2.57
C PHE A 76 5.48 -8.13 -1.36
N TYR A 77 5.99 -7.82 -0.17
CA TYR A 77 5.70 -8.59 1.04
C TYR A 77 4.28 -8.33 1.56
N LEU A 78 3.85 -7.07 1.56
CA LEU A 78 2.63 -6.60 2.21
C LEU A 78 1.33 -7.30 1.77
N PRO A 79 1.09 -7.59 0.46
CA PRO A 79 -0.12 -8.29 0.05
C PRO A 79 -0.18 -9.71 0.59
N LEU A 80 0.93 -10.46 0.55
CA LEU A 80 1.00 -11.83 1.08
C LEU A 80 0.90 -11.85 2.61
N ALA A 81 1.54 -10.89 3.28
CA ALA A 81 1.44 -10.73 4.73
C ALA A 81 0.00 -10.42 5.17
N THR A 82 -0.72 -9.60 4.41
CA THR A 82 -2.15 -9.31 4.65
C THR A 82 -3.01 -10.56 4.49
N VAL A 83 -2.75 -11.38 3.47
CA VAL A 83 -3.45 -12.66 3.30
C VAL A 83 -3.12 -13.61 4.45
N ASN A 84 -1.86 -13.68 4.88
CA ASN A 84 -1.44 -14.50 6.00
C ASN A 84 -2.07 -14.05 7.32
N PHE A 85 -2.14 -12.74 7.56
CA PHE A 85 -2.91 -12.16 8.67
C PHE A 85 -4.37 -12.62 8.66
N ALA A 86 -5.02 -12.59 7.50
CA ALA A 86 -6.41 -13.01 7.38
C ALA A 86 -6.61 -14.53 7.63
N LYS A 87 -5.54 -15.33 7.60
CA LYS A 87 -5.55 -16.77 7.87
C LYS A 87 -5.14 -17.10 9.31
N ARG A 88 -4.12 -16.42 9.83
CA ARG A 88 -3.42 -16.77 11.09
C ARG A 88 -3.58 -15.74 12.21
N GLY A 89 -4.27 -14.63 11.95
CA GLY A 89 -4.41 -13.53 12.89
C GLY A 89 -3.22 -12.58 12.89
N PHE A 90 -3.12 -11.73 13.93
CA PHE A 90 -2.19 -10.60 14.00
C PHE A 90 -0.73 -10.97 13.72
N LEU A 91 -0.23 -12.06 14.30
CA LEU A 91 1.16 -12.50 14.13
C LEU A 91 1.48 -12.95 12.70
N GLY A 92 0.47 -13.27 11.89
CA GLY A 92 0.65 -13.65 10.48
C GLY A 92 1.34 -12.59 9.63
N PHE A 93 1.32 -11.31 10.04
CA PHE A 93 2.10 -10.26 9.38
C PHE A 93 3.62 -10.44 9.52
N PHE A 94 4.08 -11.10 10.58
CA PHE A 94 5.50 -11.18 10.96
C PHE A 94 6.09 -12.57 10.76
N GLU A 95 5.33 -13.50 10.17
CA GLU A 95 5.84 -14.81 9.75
C GLU A 95 6.65 -14.66 8.45
N PHE A 96 7.80 -13.97 8.54
CA PHE A 96 8.64 -13.61 7.39
C PHE A 96 9.01 -14.82 6.54
N VAL A 97 9.47 -15.90 7.17
CA VAL A 97 9.88 -17.13 6.47
C VAL A 97 8.75 -17.69 5.62
N GLU A 98 7.55 -17.80 6.18
CA GLU A 98 6.40 -18.35 5.47
C GLU A 98 5.95 -17.46 4.32
N VAL A 99 5.91 -16.14 4.54
CA VAL A 99 5.53 -15.19 3.50
C VAL A 99 6.58 -15.17 2.38
N PHE A 100 7.88 -15.16 2.70
CA PHE A 100 8.96 -15.19 1.72
C PHE A 100 8.99 -16.50 0.92
N ASN A 101 8.67 -17.65 1.54
CA ASN A 101 8.58 -18.93 0.83
C ASN A 101 7.49 -18.95 -0.25
N LYS A 102 6.55 -18.01 -0.21
CA LYS A 102 5.51 -17.84 -1.23
C LYS A 102 5.92 -16.89 -2.35
N PHE A 103 7.11 -16.31 -2.31
CA PHE A 103 7.63 -15.52 -3.42
C PHE A 103 8.04 -16.46 -4.55
N SER A 104 7.54 -16.19 -5.75
CA SER A 104 7.94 -16.87 -6.96
C SER A 104 7.90 -15.92 -8.16
N LEU A 105 8.52 -16.31 -9.28
CA LEU A 105 8.38 -15.55 -10.53
C LEU A 105 6.90 -15.35 -10.91
N GLU A 106 6.07 -16.38 -10.71
CA GLU A 106 4.61 -16.31 -10.91
C GLU A 106 3.95 -15.24 -10.01
N TYR A 107 4.39 -15.11 -8.75
CA TYR A 107 3.91 -14.04 -7.87
C TYR A 107 4.30 -12.66 -8.37
N ILE A 108 5.55 -12.48 -8.80
CA ILE A 108 6.07 -11.19 -9.28
C ILE A 108 5.30 -10.77 -10.54
N ILE A 109 5.10 -11.67 -11.49
CA ILE A 109 4.30 -11.42 -12.70
C ILE A 109 2.86 -11.05 -12.32
N LEU A 110 2.24 -11.81 -11.41
CA LEU A 110 0.89 -11.53 -10.94
C LEU A 110 0.78 -10.13 -10.30
N PHE A 111 1.75 -9.78 -9.45
CA PHE A 111 1.82 -8.48 -8.81
C PHE A 111 1.90 -7.35 -9.84
N ILE A 112 2.79 -7.48 -10.83
CA ILE A 112 2.94 -6.49 -11.92
C ILE A 112 1.64 -6.35 -12.72
N VAL A 113 0.99 -7.46 -13.08
CA VAL A 113 -0.29 -7.45 -13.80
C VAL A 113 -1.37 -6.73 -12.98
N VAL A 114 -1.47 -7.02 -11.67
CA VAL A 114 -2.42 -6.35 -10.78
C VAL A 114 -2.16 -4.84 -10.71
N VAL A 115 -0.89 -4.42 -10.57
CA VAL A 115 -0.50 -3.00 -10.56
C VAL A 115 -0.86 -2.31 -11.87
N ILE A 116 -0.62 -2.95 -13.02
CA ILE A 116 -0.96 -2.40 -14.34
C ILE A 116 -2.48 -2.23 -14.46
N VAL A 117 -3.27 -3.24 -14.09
CA VAL A 117 -4.74 -3.18 -14.16
C VAL A 117 -5.28 -2.08 -13.25
N ILE A 118 -4.81 -1.98 -12.01
CA ILE A 118 -5.21 -0.91 -11.07
C ILE A 118 -4.85 0.47 -11.62
N SER A 119 -3.66 0.61 -12.22
CA SER A 119 -3.19 1.87 -12.81
C SER A 119 -4.05 2.30 -14.00
N ILE A 120 -4.38 1.36 -14.90
CA ILE A 120 -5.24 1.63 -16.06
C ILE A 120 -6.63 2.07 -15.61
N ILE A 121 -7.25 1.34 -14.67
CA ILE A 121 -8.59 1.69 -14.17
C ILE A 121 -8.56 3.08 -13.51
N SER A 122 -7.55 3.36 -12.69
CA SER A 122 -7.40 4.66 -12.03
C SER A 122 -7.22 5.80 -13.04
N MET A 123 -6.42 5.58 -14.10
CA MET A 123 -6.21 6.57 -15.17
C MET A 123 -7.50 6.87 -15.93
N VAL A 124 -8.25 5.82 -16.33
CA VAL A 124 -9.52 5.96 -17.05
C VAL A 124 -10.52 6.76 -16.23
N ILE A 125 -10.60 6.51 -14.92
CA ILE A 125 -11.51 7.20 -14.01
C ILE A 125 -11.11 8.67 -13.83
N GLN A 126 -9.81 8.97 -13.73
CA GLN A 126 -9.35 10.35 -13.49
C GLN A 126 -9.39 11.24 -14.73
N LEU A 127 -9.23 10.68 -15.93
CA LEU A 127 -9.16 11.42 -17.20
C LEU A 127 -10.29 12.45 -17.42
N PRO A 128 -11.59 12.12 -17.25
CA PRO A 128 -12.66 13.11 -17.42
C PRO A 128 -12.56 14.27 -16.42
N PHE A 129 -12.10 14.01 -15.19
CA PHE A 129 -11.97 15.07 -14.18
C PHE A 129 -10.77 15.97 -14.43
N VAL A 130 -9.67 15.44 -14.98
CA VAL A 130 -8.53 16.26 -15.41
C VAL A 130 -8.96 17.22 -16.51
N ILE A 131 -9.71 16.74 -17.50
CA ILE A 131 -10.26 17.58 -18.59
C ILE A 131 -11.19 18.64 -18.01
N LEU A 132 -12.15 18.24 -17.17
CA LEU A 132 -13.09 19.18 -16.56
C LEU A 132 -12.37 20.25 -15.72
N LYS A 133 -11.39 19.84 -14.92
CA LYS A 133 -10.57 20.76 -14.10
C LYS A 133 -9.85 21.77 -14.99
N PHE A 134 -9.22 21.31 -16.06
CA PHE A 134 -8.53 22.18 -17.02
C PHE A 134 -9.48 23.22 -17.62
N LEU A 135 -10.67 22.81 -18.06
CA LEU A 135 -11.68 23.73 -18.61
C LEU A 135 -12.16 24.77 -17.59
N LEU A 136 -12.38 24.35 -16.34
CA LEU A 136 -12.89 25.22 -15.28
C LEU A 136 -11.89 26.26 -14.78
N ILE A 137 -10.57 25.99 -14.88
CA ILE A 137 -9.53 26.96 -14.52
C ILE A 137 -9.69 28.27 -15.31
N PHE A 138 -10.03 28.17 -16.60
CA PHE A 138 -10.23 29.35 -17.45
C PHE A 138 -11.55 30.07 -17.19
N ALA A 139 -12.58 29.37 -16.72
CA ALA A 139 -13.87 29.97 -16.41
C ALA A 139 -13.87 30.69 -15.06
N ASN A 140 -13.34 30.05 -14.01
CA ASN A 140 -13.21 30.63 -12.68
C ASN A 140 -12.18 29.84 -11.86
N PRO A 141 -11.09 30.49 -11.37
CA PRO A 141 -10.04 29.82 -10.61
C PRO A 141 -10.48 29.08 -9.34
N LYS A 142 -11.67 29.35 -8.81
CA LYS A 142 -12.23 28.68 -7.62
C LYS A 142 -13.04 27.41 -7.92
N LEU A 143 -13.55 27.25 -9.14
CA LEU A 143 -14.34 26.06 -9.52
C LEU A 143 -13.55 24.74 -9.51
N PRO A 144 -12.24 24.70 -9.84
CA PRO A 144 -11.42 23.49 -9.72
C PRO A 144 -11.45 22.82 -8.34
N TYR A 145 -11.63 23.58 -7.25
CA TYR A 145 -11.68 23.01 -5.89
C TYR A 145 -12.90 22.09 -5.69
N ILE A 146 -14.03 22.40 -6.31
CA ILE A 146 -15.23 21.55 -6.25
C ILE A 146 -14.94 20.22 -6.93
N VAL A 147 -14.26 20.26 -8.07
CA VAL A 147 -13.83 19.05 -8.79
C VAL A 147 -12.88 18.22 -7.93
N ASP A 148 -11.94 18.83 -7.21
CA ASP A 148 -11.01 18.11 -6.33
C ASP A 148 -11.73 17.36 -5.19
N VAL A 149 -12.75 17.96 -4.58
CA VAL A 149 -13.58 17.28 -3.56
C VAL A 149 -14.32 16.08 -4.16
N VAL A 150 -14.91 16.24 -5.34
CA VAL A 150 -15.62 15.16 -6.05
C VAL A 150 -14.65 14.03 -6.44
N ILE A 151 -13.48 14.37 -7.00
CA ILE A 151 -12.42 13.40 -7.32
C ILE A 151 -12.00 12.63 -6.08
N ALA A 152 -11.79 13.30 -4.94
CA ALA A 152 -11.38 12.65 -3.71
C ALA A 152 -12.38 11.57 -3.28
N PHE A 153 -13.68 11.88 -3.31
CA PHE A 153 -14.74 10.92 -2.98
C PHE A 153 -14.74 9.73 -3.95
N ILE A 154 -14.64 9.99 -5.25
CA ILE A 154 -14.62 8.94 -6.28
C ILE A 154 -13.39 8.05 -6.13
N ASN A 155 -12.22 8.64 -5.88
CA ASN A 155 -10.98 7.90 -5.65
C ASN A 155 -11.07 7.01 -4.41
N SER A 156 -11.67 7.49 -3.31
CA SER A 156 -11.90 6.66 -2.12
C SER A 156 -12.83 5.49 -2.42
N PHE A 157 -13.95 5.74 -3.12
CA PHE A 157 -14.91 4.71 -3.48
C PHE A 157 -14.28 3.65 -4.41
N VAL A 158 -13.64 4.08 -5.48
CA VAL A 158 -12.96 3.21 -6.45
C VAL A 158 -11.81 2.46 -5.81
N GLY A 159 -10.99 3.16 -5.01
CA GLY A 159 -9.86 2.59 -4.29
C GLY A 159 -10.26 1.45 -3.36
N PHE A 160 -11.42 1.57 -2.69
CA PHE A 160 -11.98 0.49 -1.89
C PHE A 160 -12.23 -0.78 -2.72
N PHE A 161 -12.90 -0.68 -3.87
CA PHE A 161 -13.16 -1.86 -4.73
C PHE A 161 -11.89 -2.42 -5.37
N LEU A 162 -10.96 -1.55 -5.79
CA LEU A 162 -9.66 -1.98 -6.31
C LEU A 162 -8.85 -2.72 -5.24
N GLY A 163 -8.91 -2.27 -3.98
CA GLY A 163 -8.32 -2.95 -2.84
C GLY A 163 -8.92 -4.35 -2.63
N ILE A 164 -10.25 -4.48 -2.67
CA ILE A 164 -10.92 -5.79 -2.58
C ILE A 164 -10.47 -6.71 -3.72
N PHE A 165 -10.45 -6.21 -4.96
CA PHE A 165 -9.98 -6.95 -6.12
C PHE A 165 -8.54 -7.44 -5.92
N GLN A 166 -7.64 -6.54 -5.53
CA GLN A 166 -6.22 -6.83 -5.28
C GLN A 166 -6.06 -7.96 -4.24
N TYR A 167 -6.66 -7.82 -3.07
CA TYR A 167 -6.54 -8.83 -2.01
C TYR A 167 -7.18 -10.16 -2.39
N ARG A 168 -8.27 -10.15 -3.19
CA ARG A 168 -8.88 -11.40 -3.69
C ARG A 168 -7.95 -12.13 -4.65
N VAL A 169 -7.27 -11.42 -5.55
CA VAL A 169 -6.30 -12.01 -6.48
C VAL A 169 -5.14 -12.65 -5.70
N PHE A 170 -4.55 -11.93 -4.75
CA PHE A 170 -3.46 -12.46 -3.94
C PHE A 170 -3.89 -13.59 -3.01
N ALA A 171 -5.11 -13.55 -2.46
CA ALA A 171 -5.66 -14.65 -1.66
C ALA A 171 -5.82 -15.94 -2.50
N LYS A 172 -6.25 -15.82 -3.76
CA LYS A 172 -6.33 -16.97 -4.68
C LYS A 172 -4.95 -17.55 -4.99
N TYR A 173 -3.96 -16.69 -5.27
CA TYR A 173 -2.57 -17.13 -5.45
C TYR A 173 -2.03 -17.83 -4.21
N TYR A 174 -2.21 -17.22 -3.04
CA TYR A 174 -1.73 -17.74 -1.76
C TYR A 174 -2.29 -19.14 -1.49
N LYS A 175 -3.59 -19.35 -1.75
CA LYS A 175 -4.27 -20.65 -1.60
C LYS A 175 -3.74 -21.72 -2.56
N LYS A 176 -3.29 -21.35 -3.76
CA LYS A 176 -2.67 -22.28 -4.73
C LYS A 176 -1.28 -22.75 -4.27
N LYS A 177 -0.63 -22.00 -3.37
CA LYS A 177 0.69 -22.26 -2.81
C LYS A 177 0.64 -22.80 -1.37
N GLU A 178 -0.52 -23.31 -0.95
CA GLU A 178 -0.67 -24.13 0.27
C GLU A 178 -0.50 -25.60 -0.10
#